data_AF-M7B102-F1
#
_entry.id   AF-M7B102-F1
#
_cell.length_a   1.000
_cell.length_b   1.000
_cell.length_c   1.000
_cell.angle_alpha   90.00
_cell.angle_beta   90.00
_cell.angle_gamma   90.00
#
_symmetry.space_group_name_H-M   'P 1'
#
loop_
_entity.id
_entity.type
_entity.pdbx_description
1 polymer ?
#
loop_
_entity_poly.entity_id
_entity_poly.type
_entity_poly.pdbx_seq_one_letter_code
_entity_poly.pdbx_strand_id
1 'polypeptide(L)'
;MEHLSLLDNHIPGNTTLITAVELERFVNLRSLALDFCDFTAEMARVLADSNHVPLHRLSLLVHKISIMHKSLENMPEDENWKALTRNSTNLRVYIMAFDIKSDDMLRILKPSIPLERIHFDSYITCVSGAVVDLISRQYDKFLTHFILMNDVIDMSGFPDLSDDRNEDPLVLLAWRCTRLSLLAVHGYTVWAHNLIAIARLRGSDLKVLEVTEESIDFDQGELADQDVDPVHNLIEQVSLGLGRPWHAVMDIELLSVFTEPTRHFYREMQSFSEGI
;
A
#
# COMPACT_ATOMS: atom_id res chain seq x y z
N MET A 1 -11.50 -7.09 25.39
CA MET A 1 -10.84 -6.12 24.51
C MET A 1 -10.84 -6.72 23.12
N GLU A 2 -11.49 -6.07 22.15
CA GLU A 2 -11.62 -6.59 20.77
C GLU A 2 -10.67 -5.90 19.79
N HIS A 3 -10.22 -4.68 20.12
CA HIS A 3 -9.25 -3.93 19.35
C HIS A 3 -8.06 -3.54 20.25
N LEU A 4 -6.84 -3.72 19.72
CA LEU A 4 -5.60 -3.30 20.34
C LEU A 4 -4.73 -2.60 19.31
N SER A 5 -4.36 -1.35 19.58
CA SER A 5 -3.38 -0.61 18.79
C SER A 5 -2.16 -0.31 19.65
N LEU A 6 -1.00 -0.75 19.17
CA LEU A 6 0.32 -0.58 19.78
C LEU A 6 1.21 0.31 18.90
N LEU A 7 0.58 1.12 18.06
CA LEU A 7 1.28 2.06 17.23
C LEU A 7 1.60 3.31 18.05
N ASP A 8 2.88 3.57 18.32
CA ASP A 8 3.33 4.78 19.02
C ASP A 8 3.70 5.87 18.00
N ASN A 9 3.19 7.09 18.24
CA ASN A 9 3.42 8.25 17.38
C ASN A 9 4.82 8.86 17.55
N HIS A 10 5.57 8.48 18.59
CA HIS A 10 6.72 9.28 19.03
C HIS A 10 8.09 8.62 18.93
N ILE A 11 8.19 7.29 18.79
CA ILE A 11 9.49 6.60 18.69
C ILE A 11 9.39 5.38 17.78
N PRO A 12 9.90 5.44 16.53
CA PRO A 12 10.18 4.24 15.77
C PRO A 12 11.28 3.43 16.48
N GLY A 13 10.97 2.19 16.84
CA GLY A 13 11.96 1.13 16.66
C GLY A 13 12.92 0.82 17.80
N ASN A 14 12.51 0.76 19.07
CA ASN A 14 13.34 0.00 20.02
C ASN A 14 12.59 -0.80 21.09
N THR A 15 11.42 -0.36 21.53
CA THR A 15 10.68 -1.08 22.57
C THR A 15 9.63 -1.99 21.92
N THR A 16 9.65 -3.27 22.27
CA THR A 16 8.54 -4.19 21.98
C THR A 16 7.46 -3.96 23.03
N LEU A 17 6.27 -3.54 22.59
CA LEU A 17 5.20 -3.12 23.50
C LEU A 17 4.35 -4.28 24.02
N ILE A 18 4.40 -5.43 23.35
CA ILE A 18 3.71 -6.66 23.77
C ILE A 18 4.54 -7.87 23.37
N THR A 19 4.56 -8.90 24.22
CA THR A 19 5.13 -10.21 23.90
C THR A 19 4.04 -11.20 23.47
N ALA A 20 4.42 -12.31 22.83
CA ALA A 20 3.45 -13.35 22.47
C ALA A 20 2.71 -13.93 23.69
N VAL A 21 3.40 -14.08 24.82
CA VAL A 21 2.82 -14.59 26.09
C VAL A 21 1.78 -13.62 26.66
N GLU A 22 1.99 -12.31 26.50
CA GLU A 22 0.98 -11.32 26.87
C GLU A 22 -0.20 -11.35 25.90
N LEU A 23 0.07 -11.55 24.60
CA LEU A 23 -0.94 -11.63 23.56
C LEU A 23 -1.92 -12.79 23.77
N GLU A 24 -1.47 -13.93 24.33
CA GLU A 24 -2.32 -15.09 24.69
C GLU A 24 -3.50 -14.72 25.61
N ARG A 25 -3.37 -13.64 26.39
CA ARG A 25 -4.42 -13.19 27.32
C ARG A 25 -5.57 -12.47 26.60
N PHE A 26 -5.37 -12.04 25.35
CA PHE A 26 -6.35 -11.29 24.57
C PHE A 26 -7.17 -12.22 23.65
N VAL A 27 -7.85 -13.20 24.25
CA VAL A 27 -8.62 -14.23 23.52
C VAL A 27 -9.77 -13.68 22.66
N ASN A 28 -10.27 -12.48 22.97
CA ASN A 28 -11.35 -11.81 22.23
C ASN A 28 -10.87 -10.79 21.20
N LEU A 29 -9.56 -10.72 20.91
CA LEU A 29 -8.99 -9.76 19.99
C LEU A 29 -9.40 -10.06 18.54
N ARG A 30 -10.04 -9.09 17.88
CA ARG A 30 -10.47 -9.14 16.47
C ARG A 30 -9.70 -8.18 15.59
N SER A 31 -9.09 -7.15 16.18
CA SER A 31 -8.27 -6.18 15.46
C SER A 31 -6.99 -5.89 16.21
N LEU A 32 -5.87 -5.93 15.49
CA LEU A 32 -4.56 -5.64 16.02
C LEU A 32 -3.82 -4.65 15.10
N ALA A 33 -3.17 -3.65 15.69
CA ALA A 33 -2.29 -2.73 14.98
C ALA A 33 -0.95 -2.61 15.71
N LEU A 34 0.17 -2.78 15.00
CA LEU A 34 1.52 -2.74 15.59
C LEU A 34 2.62 -2.52 14.53
N ASP A 35 3.83 -2.26 14.99
CA ASP A 35 5.03 -2.26 14.15
C ASP A 35 5.31 -3.68 13.64
N PHE A 36 5.64 -3.81 12.35
CA PHE A 36 5.87 -5.09 11.70
C PHE A 36 7.00 -5.89 12.36
N CYS A 37 8.07 -5.24 12.82
CA CYS A 37 9.17 -5.91 13.48
C CYS A 37 8.79 -6.50 14.84
N ASP A 38 7.70 -6.05 15.46
CA ASP A 38 7.16 -6.66 16.68
C ASP A 38 6.21 -7.82 16.38
N PHE A 39 5.65 -7.90 15.17
CA PHE A 39 4.79 -9.01 14.77
C PHE A 39 5.62 -10.24 14.44
N THR A 40 5.81 -11.12 15.42
CA THR A 40 6.66 -12.31 15.26
C THR A 40 5.89 -13.55 14.81
N ALA A 41 6.60 -14.56 14.32
CA ALA A 41 6.05 -15.88 13.99
C ALA A 41 5.29 -16.51 15.18
N GLU A 42 5.76 -16.27 16.40
CA GLU A 42 5.13 -16.77 17.62
C GLU A 42 3.83 -16.05 17.93
N MET A 43 3.75 -14.73 17.72
CA MET A 43 2.48 -14.01 17.83
C MET A 43 1.46 -14.48 16.80
N ALA A 44 1.89 -14.70 15.54
CA ALA A 44 1.04 -15.25 14.50
C ALA A 44 0.49 -16.64 14.90
N ARG A 45 1.32 -17.47 15.55
CA ARG A 45 0.90 -18.78 16.08
C ARG A 45 -0.15 -18.65 17.19
N VAL A 46 0.04 -17.72 18.13
CA VAL A 46 -0.92 -17.44 19.20
C VAL A 46 -2.28 -17.00 18.62
N LEU A 47 -2.28 -16.05 17.68
CA LEU A 47 -3.50 -15.56 17.04
C LEU A 47 -4.17 -16.61 16.12
N ALA A 48 -3.42 -17.60 15.65
CA ALA A 48 -3.94 -18.73 14.89
C ALA A 48 -4.55 -19.83 15.78
N ASP A 49 -4.30 -19.80 17.09
CA ASP A 49 -4.79 -20.81 18.03
C ASP A 49 -6.32 -20.75 18.17
N SER A 50 -6.96 -21.92 18.30
CA SER A 50 -8.41 -22.05 18.45
C SER A 50 -8.98 -21.41 19.73
N ASN A 51 -8.14 -21.10 20.71
CA ASN A 51 -8.53 -20.38 21.93
C ASN A 51 -8.77 -18.88 21.67
N HIS A 52 -8.32 -18.34 20.54
CA HIS A 52 -8.58 -16.98 20.12
C HIS A 52 -9.78 -16.91 19.17
N VAL A 53 -10.59 -15.85 19.31
CA VAL A 53 -11.57 -15.52 18.29
C VAL A 53 -10.86 -15.18 16.97
N PRO A 54 -11.46 -15.47 15.80
CA PRO A 54 -10.88 -15.13 14.51
C PRO A 54 -10.56 -13.63 14.39
N LEU A 55 -9.34 -13.34 13.94
CA LEU A 55 -8.90 -11.97 13.67
C LEU A 55 -9.53 -11.46 12.37
N HIS A 56 -10.03 -10.22 12.37
CA HIS A 56 -10.64 -9.59 11.20
C HIS A 56 -9.73 -8.54 10.56
N ARG A 57 -8.93 -7.84 11.37
CA ARG A 57 -8.09 -6.72 10.90
C ARG A 57 -6.70 -6.81 11.51
N LEU A 58 -5.69 -6.71 10.66
CA LEU A 58 -4.30 -6.57 11.07
C LEU A 58 -3.68 -5.39 10.32
N SER A 59 -3.23 -4.40 11.09
CA SER A 59 -2.60 -3.18 10.59
C SER A 59 -1.11 -3.24 10.95
N LEU A 60 -0.24 -3.24 9.95
CA LEU A 60 1.21 -3.37 10.13
C LEU A 60 1.93 -2.12 9.64
N LEU A 61 2.63 -1.47 10.55
CA LEU A 61 3.53 -0.37 10.24
C LEU A 61 4.93 -0.91 9.95
N VAL A 62 5.44 -0.70 8.75
CA VAL A 62 6.80 -1.07 8.35
C VAL A 62 7.62 0.21 8.26
N HIS A 63 8.69 0.32 9.05
CA HIS A 63 9.54 1.49 9.03
C HIS A 63 11.01 1.08 8.94
N LYS A 64 11.79 1.75 8.07
CA LYS A 64 13.24 1.50 7.91
C LYS A 64 14.01 1.47 9.23
N ILE A 65 13.77 2.47 10.08
CA ILE A 65 14.38 2.57 11.43
C ILE A 65 14.08 1.32 12.27
N SER A 66 12.83 0.84 12.31
CA SER A 66 12.48 -0.38 13.06
C SER A 66 13.23 -1.60 12.57
N ILE A 67 13.38 -1.77 11.25
CA ILE A 67 14.14 -2.88 10.67
C ILE A 67 15.62 -2.81 11.02
N MET A 68 16.21 -1.61 11.01
CA MET A 68 17.62 -1.40 11.39
C MET A 68 17.89 -1.79 12.84
N HIS A 69 16.90 -1.68 13.73
CA HIS A 69 17.07 -1.98 15.16
C HIS A 69 16.63 -3.39 15.56
N LYS A 70 15.53 -3.91 15.01
CA LYS A 70 14.87 -5.15 15.48
C LYS A 70 15.07 -6.38 14.57
N SER A 71 15.61 -6.20 13.36
CA SER A 71 15.75 -7.27 12.34
C SER A 71 14.41 -7.84 11.83
N LEU A 72 14.48 -8.59 10.73
CA LEU A 72 13.37 -9.32 10.12
C LEU A 72 13.42 -10.83 10.41
N GLU A 73 14.38 -11.32 11.19
CA GLU A 73 14.62 -12.76 11.40
C GLU A 73 13.46 -13.49 12.08
N ASN A 74 12.73 -12.81 12.97
CA ASN A 74 11.63 -13.42 13.75
C ASN A 74 10.25 -13.20 13.13
N MET A 75 10.17 -12.59 11.94
CA MET A 75 8.89 -12.32 11.28
C MET A 75 8.17 -13.63 10.92
N PRO A 76 6.84 -13.63 10.74
CA PRO A 76 6.10 -14.82 10.37
C PRO A 76 6.47 -15.23 8.94
N GLU A 77 6.80 -16.51 8.78
CA GLU A 77 6.97 -17.12 7.46
C GLU A 77 5.61 -17.49 6.86
N ASP A 78 5.60 -17.88 5.59
CA ASP A 78 4.35 -18.14 4.86
C ASP A 78 3.47 -19.20 5.54
N GLU A 79 4.06 -20.22 6.18
CA GLU A 79 3.31 -21.23 6.94
C GLU A 79 2.60 -20.65 8.18
N ASN A 80 3.20 -19.65 8.84
CA ASN A 80 2.55 -18.94 9.95
C ASN A 80 1.34 -18.15 9.45
N TRP A 81 1.47 -17.48 8.30
CA TRP A 81 0.37 -16.76 7.64
C TRP A 81 -0.75 -17.70 7.19
N LYS A 82 -0.43 -18.88 6.66
CA LYS A 82 -1.43 -19.92 6.32
C LYS A 82 -2.20 -20.37 7.56
N ALA A 83 -1.51 -20.64 8.66
CA ALA A 83 -2.17 -21.04 9.91
C ALA A 83 -3.13 -19.95 10.40
N LEU A 84 -2.67 -18.69 10.42
CA LEU A 84 -3.46 -17.54 10.84
C LEU A 84 -4.69 -17.33 9.96
N THR A 85 -4.52 -17.33 8.64
CA THR A 85 -5.63 -17.13 7.69
C THR A 85 -6.61 -18.30 7.66
N ARG A 86 -6.17 -19.53 7.98
CA ARG A 86 -7.07 -20.68 8.12
C ARG A 86 -8.01 -20.53 9.31
N ASN A 87 -7.52 -20.02 10.44
CA ASN A 87 -8.36 -19.74 11.61
C ASN A 87 -9.18 -18.45 11.42
N SER A 88 -8.61 -17.49 10.70
CA SER A 88 -9.13 -16.14 10.48
C SER A 88 -9.47 -15.90 9.01
N THR A 89 -10.49 -16.59 8.49
CA THR A 89 -10.82 -16.59 7.04
C THR A 89 -11.26 -15.22 6.49
N ASN A 90 -11.75 -14.34 7.37
CA ASN A 90 -12.13 -12.97 7.03
C ASN A 90 -11.03 -11.94 7.33
N LEU A 91 -9.82 -12.39 7.69
CA LEU A 91 -8.70 -11.50 7.97
C LEU A 91 -8.38 -10.64 6.75
N ARG A 92 -8.17 -9.36 7.01
CA ARG A 92 -7.69 -8.37 6.05
C ARG A 92 -6.51 -7.63 6.64
N VAL A 93 -5.47 -7.49 5.82
CA VAL A 93 -4.22 -6.85 6.23
C VAL A 93 -4.08 -5.50 5.54
N TYR A 94 -3.71 -4.50 6.32
CA TYR A 94 -3.24 -3.20 5.83
C TYR A 94 -1.76 -3.05 6.20
N ILE A 95 -0.90 -2.90 5.19
CA ILE A 95 0.50 -2.55 5.38
C ILE A 95 0.72 -1.08 5.01
N MET A 96 1.41 -0.37 5.88
CA MET A 96 1.96 0.94 5.58
C MET A 96 3.46 0.90 5.71
N ALA A 97 4.18 1.33 4.69
CA ALA A 97 5.62 1.21 4.61
C ALA A 97 6.29 2.58 4.43
N PHE A 98 7.17 2.93 5.36
CA PHE A 98 7.94 4.17 5.38
C PHE A 98 9.41 3.91 5.06
N ASP A 99 9.92 4.59 4.03
CA ASP A 99 11.33 4.54 3.60
C ASP A 99 11.90 3.13 3.46
N ILE A 100 11.06 2.18 3.03
CA ILE A 100 11.47 0.78 2.94
C ILE A 100 12.29 0.53 1.68
N LYS A 101 13.35 -0.27 1.80
CA LYS A 101 14.08 -0.77 0.63
C LYS A 101 13.27 -1.86 -0.07
N SER A 102 13.36 -1.92 -1.40
CA SER A 102 12.68 -2.94 -2.19
C SER A 102 13.04 -4.38 -1.76
N ASP A 103 14.31 -4.67 -1.46
CA ASP A 103 14.74 -6.01 -1.00
C ASP A 103 14.09 -6.43 0.32
N ASP A 104 13.95 -5.50 1.27
CA ASP A 104 13.29 -5.78 2.55
C ASP A 104 11.79 -5.99 2.33
N MET A 105 11.18 -5.18 1.44
CA MET A 105 9.77 -5.35 1.10
C MET A 105 9.47 -6.69 0.43
N LEU A 106 10.34 -7.14 -0.48
CA LEU A 106 10.23 -8.47 -1.12
C LEU A 106 10.31 -9.61 -0.10
N ARG A 107 11.06 -9.43 1.01
CA ARG A 107 11.10 -10.40 2.10
C ARG A 107 9.84 -10.38 2.96
N ILE A 108 9.28 -9.19 3.20
CA ILE A 108 8.08 -8.97 4.03
C ILE A 108 6.81 -9.51 3.35
N LEU A 109 6.67 -9.35 2.03
CA LEU A 109 5.48 -9.71 1.28
C LEU A 109 5.34 -11.23 1.06
N LYS A 110 4.83 -11.95 2.07
CA LYS A 110 4.55 -13.39 2.00
C LYS A 110 3.26 -13.70 1.21
N PRO A 111 3.21 -14.78 0.41
CA PRO A 111 2.04 -15.13 -0.42
C PRO A 111 0.71 -15.26 0.31
N SER A 112 0.73 -15.78 1.53
CA SER A 112 -0.48 -16.07 2.28
C SER A 112 -1.02 -14.87 3.06
N ILE A 113 -0.44 -13.68 2.92
CA ILE A 113 -0.97 -12.45 3.50
C ILE A 113 -2.24 -12.05 2.74
N PRO A 114 -3.41 -11.90 3.39
CA PRO A 114 -4.61 -11.38 2.74
C PRO A 114 -4.57 -9.85 2.68
N LEU A 115 -3.61 -9.33 1.88
CA LEU A 115 -3.30 -7.91 1.77
C LEU A 115 -4.42 -7.15 1.05
N GLU A 116 -5.19 -6.38 1.81
CA GLU A 116 -6.30 -5.57 1.28
C GLU A 116 -5.84 -4.17 0.89
N ARG A 117 -4.93 -3.59 1.67
CA ARG A 117 -4.43 -2.22 1.47
C ARG A 117 -2.93 -2.19 1.62
N ILE A 118 -2.26 -1.46 0.74
CA ILE A 118 -0.85 -1.12 0.91
C ILE A 118 -0.61 0.33 0.56
N HIS A 119 0.16 0.99 1.42
CA HIS A 119 0.58 2.36 1.22
C HIS A 119 2.09 2.47 1.44
N PHE A 120 2.79 3.01 0.46
CA PHE A 120 4.20 3.37 0.54
C PHE A 120 4.34 4.88 0.67
N ASP A 121 5.02 5.32 1.72
CA ASP A 121 5.37 6.71 1.99
C ASP A 121 6.89 6.86 2.03
N SER A 122 7.46 7.30 0.91
CA SER A 122 8.90 7.34 0.67
C SER A 122 9.43 8.78 0.69
N TYR A 123 10.35 9.09 1.60
CA TYR A 123 11.10 10.35 1.64
C TYR A 123 12.56 10.18 1.21
N ILE A 124 13.07 8.94 1.30
CA ILE A 124 14.49 8.62 1.06
C ILE A 124 14.66 7.50 0.04
N THR A 125 13.78 6.50 0.03
CA THR A 125 13.94 5.31 -0.83
C THR A 125 12.68 5.01 -1.62
N CYS A 126 12.82 4.92 -2.94
CA CYS A 126 11.72 4.58 -3.83
C CYS A 126 11.46 3.07 -3.88
N VAL A 127 10.21 2.72 -4.13
CA VAL A 127 9.77 1.34 -4.39
C VAL A 127 10.01 1.03 -5.86
N SER A 128 10.58 -0.15 -6.15
CA SER A 128 10.82 -0.57 -7.53
C SER A 128 9.58 -1.17 -8.19
N GLY A 129 9.56 -1.18 -9.52
CA GLY A 129 8.52 -1.88 -10.29
C GLY A 129 8.47 -3.38 -9.97
N ALA A 130 9.54 -3.98 -9.44
CA ALA A 130 9.55 -5.41 -9.06
C ALA A 130 8.65 -5.69 -7.83
N VAL A 131 8.59 -4.76 -6.87
CA VAL A 131 7.70 -4.86 -5.71
C VAL A 131 6.24 -4.73 -6.13
N VAL A 132 5.93 -3.74 -6.99
CA VAL A 132 4.58 -3.52 -7.54
C VAL A 132 4.12 -4.76 -8.33
N ASP A 133 5.00 -5.33 -9.13
CA ASP A 133 4.77 -6.55 -9.88
C ASP A 133 4.48 -7.76 -8.99
N LEU A 134 5.20 -7.92 -7.88
CA LEU A 134 4.94 -8.98 -6.91
C LEU A 134 3.53 -8.79 -6.31
N ILE A 135 3.20 -7.57 -5.92
CA ILE A 135 1.91 -7.23 -5.32
C ILE A 135 0.76 -7.55 -6.28
N SER A 136 0.88 -7.16 -7.56
CA SER A 136 -0.16 -7.40 -8.57
C SER A 136 -0.42 -8.88 -8.81
N ARG A 137 0.62 -9.73 -8.73
CA ARG A 137 0.51 -11.17 -8.95
C ARG A 137 0.00 -11.92 -7.74
N GLN A 138 0.40 -11.48 -6.55
CA GLN A 138 0.23 -12.23 -5.32
C GLN A 138 -1.08 -11.90 -4.60
N TYR A 139 -1.56 -10.66 -4.72
CA TYR A 139 -2.69 -10.15 -3.94
C TYR A 139 -3.87 -9.67 -4.79
N ASP A 140 -3.96 -10.15 -6.03
CA ASP A 140 -5.02 -9.87 -7.00
C ASP A 140 -6.45 -10.02 -6.44
N LYS A 141 -6.66 -10.99 -5.53
CA LYS A 141 -7.96 -11.30 -4.91
C LYS A 141 -8.35 -10.42 -3.74
N PHE A 142 -7.39 -9.74 -3.10
CA PHE A 142 -7.61 -9.00 -1.86
C PHE A 142 -7.41 -7.50 -2.03
N LEU A 143 -6.48 -7.08 -2.89
CA LEU A 143 -6.07 -5.69 -2.98
C LEU A 143 -7.23 -4.78 -3.45
N THR A 144 -7.52 -3.77 -2.62
CA THR A 144 -8.53 -2.74 -2.88
C THR A 144 -7.94 -1.34 -2.89
N HIS A 145 -6.84 -1.12 -2.15
CA HIS A 145 -6.18 0.18 -2.05
C HIS A 145 -4.69 0.01 -2.29
N PHE A 146 -4.17 0.80 -3.21
CA PHE A 146 -2.75 0.89 -3.50
C PHE A 146 -2.35 2.36 -3.60
N ILE A 147 -1.44 2.78 -2.72
CA ILE A 147 -0.98 4.16 -2.66
C ILE A 147 0.54 4.16 -2.76
N LEU A 148 1.06 4.93 -3.71
CA LEU A 148 2.47 5.24 -3.84
C LEU A 148 2.66 6.73 -3.61
N MET A 149 3.45 7.08 -2.61
CA MET A 149 3.85 8.44 -2.31
C MET A 149 5.37 8.48 -2.25
N ASN A 150 5.93 9.46 -2.94
CA ASN A 150 7.35 9.72 -2.93
C ASN A 150 7.61 11.23 -2.92
N ASP A 151 8.15 11.71 -1.81
CA ASP A 151 8.57 13.11 -1.62
C ASP A 151 10.10 13.23 -1.65
N VAL A 152 10.76 12.30 -2.35
CA VAL A 152 12.22 12.38 -2.57
C VAL A 152 12.50 13.56 -3.49
N ILE A 153 12.98 14.65 -2.90
CA ILE A 153 13.52 15.80 -3.62
C ILE A 153 14.90 15.42 -4.16
N ASP A 154 14.94 14.66 -5.26
CA ASP A 154 16.15 14.54 -6.06
C ASP A 154 16.02 15.38 -7.34
N MET A 155 17.12 15.99 -7.77
CA MET A 155 17.19 16.84 -8.95
C MET A 155 17.09 16.05 -10.28
N SER A 156 16.82 14.74 -10.19
CA SER A 156 16.86 13.76 -11.29
C SER A 156 15.48 13.41 -11.89
N GLY A 157 14.39 14.02 -11.38
CA GLY A 157 13.02 13.73 -11.81
C GLY A 157 12.36 12.63 -10.99
N PHE A 158 11.08 12.35 -11.25
CA PHE A 158 10.37 11.29 -10.54
C PHE A 158 10.82 9.89 -11.00
N PRO A 159 10.88 8.90 -10.08
CA PRO A 159 11.17 7.52 -10.42
C PRO A 159 10.11 6.95 -11.37
N ASP A 160 10.57 6.31 -12.45
CA ASP A 160 9.72 5.50 -13.33
C ASP A 160 9.78 4.02 -12.89
N LEU A 161 8.60 3.42 -12.70
CA LEU A 161 8.47 2.00 -12.31
C LEU A 161 8.68 1.04 -13.49
N SER A 162 8.64 1.54 -14.73
CA SER A 162 8.70 0.72 -15.93
C SER A 162 10.03 -0.04 -16.05
N ASP A 163 11.15 0.43 -15.48
CA ASP A 163 12.47 -0.23 -15.49
C ASP A 163 12.83 -0.88 -16.87
N ASP A 164 12.61 -0.18 -18.00
CA ASP A 164 12.79 -0.69 -19.38
C ASP A 164 11.91 -1.92 -19.76
N ARG A 165 10.82 -2.18 -19.04
CA ARG A 165 9.87 -3.25 -19.34
C ARG A 165 8.89 -2.81 -20.43
N ASN A 166 8.43 -3.76 -21.23
CA ASN A 166 7.37 -3.54 -22.21
C ASN A 166 6.01 -3.23 -21.57
N GLU A 167 5.78 -3.67 -20.33
CA GLU A 167 4.49 -3.58 -19.64
C GLU A 167 4.65 -2.73 -18.37
N ASP A 168 3.80 -1.72 -18.23
CA ASP A 168 3.80 -0.84 -17.06
C ASP A 168 3.26 -1.57 -15.81
N PRO A 169 3.99 -1.57 -14.68
CA PRO A 169 3.57 -2.27 -13.47
C PRO A 169 2.24 -1.79 -12.88
N LEU A 170 1.89 -0.51 -13.02
CA LEU A 170 0.61 0.04 -12.53
C LEU A 170 -0.55 -0.39 -13.42
N VAL A 171 -0.33 -0.48 -14.74
CA VAL A 171 -1.31 -1.08 -15.66
C VAL A 171 -1.55 -2.55 -15.32
N LEU A 172 -0.47 -3.32 -15.08
CA LEU A 172 -0.58 -4.72 -14.69
C LEU A 172 -1.28 -4.90 -13.33
N LEU A 173 -1.00 -4.01 -12.37
CA LEU A 173 -1.71 -3.95 -11.08
C LEU A 173 -3.20 -3.74 -11.28
N ALA A 174 -3.59 -2.72 -12.05
CA ALA A 174 -5.00 -2.42 -12.33
C ALA A 174 -5.69 -3.57 -13.07
N TRP A 175 -5.00 -4.24 -14.00
CA TRP A 175 -5.56 -5.36 -14.75
C TRP A 175 -5.79 -6.60 -13.87
N ARG A 176 -4.82 -6.98 -13.01
CA ARG A 176 -4.90 -8.19 -12.19
C ARG A 176 -5.78 -8.00 -10.96
N CYS A 177 -5.62 -6.89 -10.25
CA CYS A 177 -6.32 -6.62 -9.00
C CYS A 177 -7.74 -6.10 -9.28
N THR A 178 -8.65 -6.99 -9.67
CA THR A 178 -10.05 -6.66 -10.04
C THR A 178 -10.91 -6.08 -8.90
N ARG A 179 -10.39 -6.03 -7.67
CA ARG A 179 -11.06 -5.37 -6.53
C ARG A 179 -10.45 -4.01 -6.17
N LEU A 180 -9.41 -3.58 -6.89
CA LEU A 180 -8.79 -2.27 -6.74
C LEU A 180 -9.86 -1.18 -6.92
N SER A 181 -10.10 -0.43 -5.85
CA SER A 181 -11.07 0.67 -5.79
C SER A 181 -10.41 2.02 -5.56
N LEU A 182 -9.17 2.02 -5.06
CA LEU A 182 -8.36 3.22 -4.89
C LEU A 182 -6.96 2.96 -5.44
N LEU A 183 -6.53 3.84 -6.34
CA LEU A 183 -5.15 3.95 -6.81
C LEU A 183 -4.72 5.40 -6.67
N ALA A 184 -3.70 5.66 -5.86
CA ALA A 184 -3.09 6.98 -5.73
C ALA A 184 -1.59 6.89 -6.02
N VAL A 185 -1.08 7.79 -6.85
CA VAL A 185 0.33 7.83 -7.26
C VAL A 185 0.82 9.27 -7.22
N HIS A 186 1.74 9.54 -6.31
CA HIS A 186 2.33 10.85 -6.07
C HIS A 186 3.85 10.73 -6.05
N GLY A 187 4.52 11.54 -6.86
CA GLY A 187 5.98 11.56 -6.95
C GLY A 187 6.61 10.35 -7.62
N TYR A 188 5.87 9.68 -8.51
CA TYR A 188 6.37 8.68 -9.46
C TYR A 188 5.94 9.08 -10.86
N THR A 189 6.72 8.74 -11.88
CA THR A 189 6.33 8.97 -13.27
C THR A 189 5.16 8.06 -13.65
N VAL A 190 4.11 8.66 -14.21
CA VAL A 190 2.93 7.99 -14.75
C VAL A 190 2.70 8.48 -16.16
N TRP A 191 2.92 7.60 -17.13
CA TRP A 191 2.69 7.91 -18.53
C TRP A 191 1.20 8.11 -18.82
N ALA A 192 0.86 9.18 -19.55
CA ALA A 192 -0.51 9.56 -19.86
C ALA A 192 -1.32 8.42 -20.49
N HIS A 193 -0.73 7.68 -21.43
CA HIS A 193 -1.39 6.53 -22.08
C HIS A 193 -1.67 5.38 -21.09
N ASN A 194 -0.79 5.16 -20.11
CA ASN A 194 -0.99 4.16 -19.05
C ASN A 194 -2.10 4.58 -18.09
N LEU A 195 -2.21 5.87 -17.78
CA LEU A 195 -3.30 6.39 -16.95
C LEU A 195 -4.67 6.19 -17.62
N ILE A 196 -4.77 6.43 -18.93
CA ILE A 196 -5.97 6.13 -19.73
C ILE A 196 -6.27 4.63 -19.71
N ALA A 197 -5.25 3.79 -19.86
CA ALA A 197 -5.41 2.33 -19.85
C ALA A 197 -5.95 1.85 -18.49
N ILE A 198 -5.39 2.32 -17.38
CA ILE A 198 -5.85 2.03 -16.01
C ILE A 198 -7.32 2.41 -15.84
N ALA A 199 -7.68 3.64 -16.24
CA ALA A 199 -9.03 4.15 -16.15
C ALA A 199 -10.03 3.27 -16.92
N ARG A 200 -9.68 2.83 -18.13
CA ARG A 200 -10.52 1.94 -18.95
C ARG A 200 -10.60 0.51 -18.42
N LEU A 201 -9.49 -0.03 -17.92
CA LEU A 201 -9.44 -1.38 -17.35
C LEU A 201 -10.34 -1.51 -16.13
N ARG A 202 -10.41 -0.47 -15.30
CA ARG A 202 -11.20 -0.52 -14.08
C ARG A 202 -12.56 0.12 -14.14
N GLY A 203 -12.75 1.10 -15.02
CA GLY A 203 -14.01 1.78 -15.15
C GLY A 203 -14.47 2.42 -13.85
N SER A 204 -15.78 2.32 -13.61
CA SER A 204 -16.43 2.85 -12.41
C SER A 204 -16.04 2.14 -11.11
N ASP A 205 -15.44 0.94 -11.18
CA ASP A 205 -15.04 0.19 -9.98
C ASP A 205 -13.84 0.83 -9.27
N LEU A 206 -12.96 1.50 -10.03
CA LEU A 206 -11.91 2.34 -9.47
C LEU A 206 -12.54 3.65 -9.05
N LYS A 207 -12.93 3.74 -7.77
CA LYS A 207 -13.65 4.88 -7.17
C LYS A 207 -12.76 6.10 -6.97
N VAL A 208 -11.47 5.86 -6.74
CA VAL A 208 -10.47 6.91 -6.56
C VAL A 208 -9.28 6.58 -7.46
N LEU A 209 -8.97 7.52 -8.34
CA LEU A 209 -7.75 7.53 -9.14
C LEU A 209 -7.13 8.91 -8.91
N GLU A 210 -6.04 8.97 -8.17
CA GLU A 210 -5.36 10.22 -7.82
C GLU A 210 -3.94 10.17 -8.36
N VAL A 211 -3.60 11.15 -9.19
CA VAL A 211 -2.25 11.33 -9.71
C VAL A 211 -1.96 12.81 -9.68
N THR A 212 -0.80 13.18 -9.15
CA THR A 212 -0.35 14.58 -9.15
C THR A 212 0.01 15.02 -10.56
N GLU A 213 -0.30 16.27 -10.89
CA GLU A 213 -0.04 16.81 -12.23
C GLU A 213 1.42 16.66 -12.64
N GLU A 214 2.35 16.96 -11.72
CA GLU A 214 3.80 16.83 -11.94
C GLU A 214 4.26 15.39 -12.17
N SER A 215 3.46 14.40 -11.75
CA SER A 215 3.75 12.99 -11.92
C SER A 215 3.34 12.45 -13.29
N ILE A 216 2.62 13.24 -14.10
CA ILE A 216 2.12 12.82 -15.40
C ILE A 216 3.13 13.22 -16.48
N ASP A 217 3.59 12.23 -17.25
CA ASP A 217 4.47 12.46 -18.39
C ASP A 217 3.82 12.03 -19.71
N PHE A 218 4.26 12.62 -20.81
CA PHE A 218 3.72 12.44 -22.16
C PHE A 218 4.82 11.99 -23.12
N ASP A 219 4.53 10.98 -23.93
CA ASP A 219 5.45 10.54 -24.98
C ASP A 219 5.68 11.66 -26.00
N GLN A 220 6.95 12.06 -26.18
CA GLN A 220 7.32 13.14 -27.12
C GLN A 220 6.87 12.88 -28.56
N GLY A 221 6.73 11.60 -28.95
CA GLY A 221 6.23 11.20 -30.25
C GLY A 221 4.72 11.38 -30.42
N GLU A 222 3.94 11.29 -29.34
CA GLU A 222 2.49 11.51 -29.39
C GLU A 222 2.10 12.99 -29.35
N LEU A 223 2.99 13.84 -28.83
CA LEU A 223 2.80 15.30 -28.76
C LEU A 223 2.98 15.99 -30.12
N ALA A 224 3.76 15.41 -31.03
CA ALA A 224 4.13 16.05 -32.30
C ALA A 224 3.00 16.07 -33.35
N ASP A 225 1.98 15.21 -33.21
CA ASP A 225 0.94 14.96 -34.21
C ASP A 225 -0.49 15.38 -33.78
N GLN A 226 -0.64 16.14 -32.66
CA GLN A 226 -1.96 16.50 -32.13
C GLN A 226 -2.28 17.99 -32.26
N ASP A 227 -3.38 18.30 -32.97
CA ASP A 227 -4.03 19.63 -32.98
C ASP A 227 -4.78 19.94 -31.66
N VAL A 228 -4.85 18.97 -30.74
CA VAL A 228 -5.61 19.00 -29.48
C VAL A 228 -4.66 19.10 -28.32
N ASP A 229 -5.02 19.91 -27.31
CA ASP A 229 -4.27 20.02 -26.06
C ASP A 229 -4.14 18.62 -25.38
N PRO A 230 -2.91 18.09 -25.21
CA PRO A 230 -2.70 16.74 -24.68
C PRO A 230 -3.23 16.56 -23.26
N VAL A 231 -3.20 17.62 -22.44
CA VAL A 231 -3.73 17.58 -21.07
C VAL A 231 -5.25 17.48 -21.08
N HIS A 232 -5.90 18.26 -21.96
CA HIS A 232 -7.35 18.20 -22.13
C HIS A 232 -7.80 16.81 -22.62
N ASN A 233 -7.11 16.26 -23.62
CA ASN A 233 -7.38 14.92 -24.13
C ASN A 233 -7.21 13.85 -23.04
N LEU A 234 -6.13 13.92 -22.24
CA LEU A 234 -5.93 13.02 -21.11
C LEU A 234 -7.11 13.05 -20.13
N ILE A 235 -7.51 14.26 -19.69
CA ILE A 235 -8.63 14.46 -18.77
C ILE A 235 -9.91 13.85 -19.32
N GLU A 236 -10.22 14.10 -20.59
CA GLU A 236 -11.40 13.54 -21.26
C GLU A 236 -11.35 12.01 -21.29
N GLN A 237 -10.24 11.43 -21.75
CA GLN A 237 -10.11 9.97 -21.89
C GLN A 237 -10.15 9.23 -20.56
N VAL A 238 -9.51 9.78 -19.52
CA VAL A 238 -9.56 9.22 -18.16
C VAL A 238 -10.97 9.35 -17.59
N SER A 239 -11.62 10.51 -17.75
CA SER A 239 -13.00 10.72 -17.29
C SER A 239 -13.98 9.76 -17.96
N LEU A 240 -13.85 9.56 -19.27
CA LEU A 240 -14.64 8.59 -20.04
C LEU A 240 -14.38 7.16 -19.55
N GLY A 241 -13.11 6.80 -19.32
CA GLY A 241 -12.72 5.51 -18.77
C GLY A 241 -13.40 5.24 -17.43
N LEU A 242 -13.32 6.18 -16.48
CA LEU A 242 -13.88 6.05 -15.13
C LEU A 242 -15.41 6.21 -15.07
N GLY A 243 -16.04 6.74 -16.12
CA GLY A 243 -17.47 7.07 -16.15
C GLY A 243 -17.85 8.26 -15.26
N ARG A 244 -16.88 9.12 -14.89
CA ARG A 244 -17.08 10.32 -14.06
C ARG A 244 -15.99 11.35 -14.35
N PRO A 245 -16.23 12.65 -14.08
CA PRO A 245 -15.20 13.67 -14.21
C PRO A 245 -13.96 13.34 -13.38
N TRP A 246 -12.79 13.50 -13.98
CA TRP A 246 -11.49 13.30 -13.36
C TRP A 246 -10.56 14.45 -13.69
N HIS A 247 -9.69 14.82 -12.75
CA HIS A 247 -8.63 15.80 -12.95
C HIS A 247 -7.40 15.35 -12.17
N ALA A 248 -6.22 15.75 -12.64
CA ALA A 248 -4.98 15.59 -11.88
C ALA A 248 -5.03 16.45 -10.61
N VAL A 249 -4.31 16.01 -9.59
CA VAL A 249 -4.17 16.75 -8.33
C VAL A 249 -3.10 17.84 -8.52
N MET A 250 -3.49 19.11 -8.44
CA MET A 250 -2.61 20.26 -8.70
C MET A 250 -1.71 20.64 -7.51
N ASP A 251 -2.08 20.29 -6.29
CA ASP A 251 -1.39 20.80 -5.10
C ASP A 251 -1.35 19.74 -4.00
N ILE A 252 -0.16 19.21 -3.78
CA ILE A 252 0.13 18.20 -2.76
C ILE A 252 0.04 18.83 -1.36
N GLU A 253 0.40 20.11 -1.22
CA GLU A 253 0.38 20.83 0.07
C GLU A 253 -1.04 20.99 0.65
N LEU A 254 -2.08 20.92 -0.20
CA LEU A 254 -3.48 20.96 0.21
C LEU A 254 -4.08 19.60 0.58
N LEU A 255 -3.40 18.50 0.28
CA LEU A 255 -3.76 17.20 0.84
C LEU A 255 -3.33 17.22 2.32
N SER A 256 -4.29 17.23 3.24
CA SER A 256 -4.06 17.18 4.71
C SER A 256 -3.14 16.03 5.18
N VAL A 257 -2.84 15.10 4.27
CA VAL A 257 -1.85 14.04 4.35
C VAL A 257 -0.43 14.60 4.56
N PHE A 258 -0.05 15.76 4.02
CA PHE A 258 1.35 16.23 4.07
C PHE A 258 1.69 17.13 5.26
N THR A 259 0.70 17.69 5.97
CA THR A 259 0.97 18.48 7.18
C THR A 259 1.29 17.61 8.39
N GLU A 260 0.72 16.40 8.47
CA GLU A 260 0.98 15.42 9.55
C GLU A 260 0.75 13.97 9.04
N PRO A 261 1.55 13.46 8.09
CA PRO A 261 1.31 12.17 7.41
C PRO A 261 1.13 11.04 8.40
N THR A 262 2.04 10.92 9.36
CA THR A 262 1.97 9.94 10.44
C THR A 262 0.62 9.94 11.17
N ARG A 263 0.03 11.11 11.47
CA ARG A 263 -1.27 11.20 12.15
C ARG A 263 -2.46 10.90 11.24
N HIS A 264 -2.42 11.32 9.98
CA HIS A 264 -3.44 10.97 9.00
C HIS A 264 -3.52 9.45 8.86
N PHE A 265 -2.36 8.82 8.75
CA PHE A 265 -2.25 7.39 8.53
C PHE A 265 -2.56 6.54 9.75
N TYR A 266 -2.26 7.02 10.95
CA TYR A 266 -2.77 6.38 12.16
C TYR A 266 -4.30 6.42 12.23
N ARG A 267 -4.94 7.50 11.76
CA ARG A 267 -6.41 7.55 11.64
C ARG A 267 -6.92 6.59 10.57
N GLU A 268 -6.22 6.42 9.45
CA GLU A 268 -6.62 5.43 8.44
C GLU A 268 -6.49 3.99 8.96
N MET A 269 -5.39 3.66 9.64
CA MET A 269 -5.21 2.35 10.27
C MET A 269 -6.23 2.11 11.39
N GLN A 270 -6.56 3.13 12.18
CA GLN A 270 -7.62 3.04 13.18
C GLN A 270 -8.99 2.85 12.53
N SER A 271 -9.32 3.59 11.47
CA SER A 271 -10.58 3.45 10.75
C SER A 271 -10.72 2.06 10.09
N PHE A 272 -9.64 1.52 9.51
CA PHE A 272 -9.61 0.16 8.99
C PHE A 272 -9.89 -0.88 10.09
N SER A 273 -9.36 -0.64 11.29
CA SER A 273 -9.53 -1.48 12.46
C SER A 273 -10.90 -1.39 13.15
N GLU A 274 -11.55 -0.22 13.10
CA GLU A 274 -12.86 0.06 13.71
C GLU A 274 -14.04 -0.39 12.82
N GLY A 275 -13.83 -0.60 11.52
CA GLY A 275 -14.84 -1.07 10.58
C GLY A 275 -15.18 -2.58 10.68
N ILE A 276 -15.27 -3.11 11.91
CA ILE A 276 -15.69 -4.50 12.21
C ILE A 276 -17.16 -4.52 12.66
#